data_AF-A0A3R9VV48-F1
#
_entry.id   AF-A0A3R9VV48-F1
#
_cell.length_a   1.000
_cell.length_b   1.000
_cell.length_c   1.000
_cell.angle_alpha   90.00
_cell.angle_beta   90.00
_cell.angle_gamma   90.00
#
_symmetry.space_group_name_H-M   'P 1'
#
loop_
_entity.id
_entity.type
_entity.pdbx_description
1 polymer ?
#
loop_
_entity_poly.entity_id
_entity_poly.type
_entity_poly.pdbx_seq_one_letter_code
_entity_poly.pdbx_strand_id
1 'polypeptide(L)'
;MFLFLTGLAASTAATVLLSLPHPGPAPGRGPEACVPSGHDSRGRSSVDRGVIAWEDDTVFDDARSYAVGQWTGGGLKRVAFRPDTASEFADLEWNDTRSSGGDWKNVLARWTGRPGTDSITMNRHYLDDGGARGTAAHRRRVATHELGHALGFCHKSTKAGSIMWADNAEAARFGIDGITAGDRAAYHRLWGRA
;
A
#
# COMPACT_ATOMS: atom_id res chain seq x y z
N MET A 1 -62.82 54.37 16.26
CA MET A 1 -61.44 54.90 16.39
C MET A 1 -60.47 53.82 15.94
N PHE A 2 -59.43 54.22 15.24
CA PHE A 2 -58.77 53.57 14.11
C PHE A 2 -57.96 52.27 14.35
N LEU A 3 -57.94 51.43 13.29
CA LEU A 3 -56.83 50.61 12.70
C LEU A 3 -56.14 49.53 13.60
N PHE A 4 -55.47 48.47 13.09
CA PHE A 4 -54.75 48.20 11.84
C PHE A 4 -54.78 46.67 11.56
N LEU A 5 -54.93 46.28 10.28
CA LEU A 5 -54.45 44.97 9.77
C LEU A 5 -52.91 45.01 9.73
N THR A 6 -52.25 43.96 10.22
CA THR A 6 -50.82 43.73 9.97
C THR A 6 -50.63 42.34 9.36
N GLY A 7 -50.31 42.34 8.07
CA GLY A 7 -49.80 41.16 7.37
C GLY A 7 -48.29 41.05 7.57
N LEU A 8 -47.79 39.88 7.97
CA LEU A 8 -46.37 39.57 7.92
C LEU A 8 -46.06 38.86 6.60
N ALA A 9 -45.22 39.50 5.79
CA ALA A 9 -44.58 38.88 4.63
C ALA A 9 -43.39 38.01 5.10
N ALA A 10 -43.37 36.74 4.69
CA ALA A 10 -42.23 35.86 4.91
C ALA A 10 -41.21 36.04 3.78
N SER A 11 -40.04 36.59 4.10
CA SER A 11 -38.90 36.67 3.18
C SER A 11 -38.02 35.44 3.35
N THR A 12 -38.04 34.53 2.38
CA THR A 12 -37.06 33.44 2.28
C THR A 12 -35.78 33.96 1.61
N ALA A 13 -34.71 34.09 2.38
CA ALA A 13 -33.36 34.35 1.85
C ALA A 13 -32.77 33.04 1.30
N ALA A 14 -32.62 32.94 -0.02
CA ALA A 14 -31.92 31.84 -0.67
C ALA A 14 -30.41 32.08 -0.59
N THR A 15 -29.69 31.24 0.17
CA THR A 15 -28.24 31.24 0.23
C THR A 15 -27.66 30.57 -1.01
N VAL A 16 -27.08 31.35 -1.92
CA VAL A 16 -26.31 30.82 -3.05
C VAL A 16 -24.94 30.38 -2.55
N LEU A 17 -24.77 29.07 -2.34
CA LEU A 17 -23.47 28.46 -2.06
C LEU A 17 -22.67 28.39 -3.36
N LEU A 18 -21.78 29.37 -3.57
CA LEU A 18 -20.73 29.31 -4.58
C LEU A 18 -19.76 28.19 -4.21
N SER A 19 -19.90 27.04 -4.87
CA SER A 19 -18.93 25.95 -4.79
C SER A 19 -17.66 26.39 -5.50
N LEU A 20 -16.63 26.76 -4.73
CA LEU A 20 -15.29 26.94 -5.29
C LEU A 20 -14.80 25.61 -5.84
N PRO A 21 -14.21 25.56 -7.05
CA PRO A 21 -13.56 24.35 -7.54
C PRO A 21 -12.45 23.99 -6.57
N HIS A 22 -12.54 22.79 -5.98
CA HIS A 22 -11.45 22.24 -5.19
C HIS A 22 -10.22 22.16 -6.09
N PRO A 23 -9.03 22.59 -5.65
CA PRO A 23 -7.81 22.32 -6.38
C PRO A 23 -7.68 20.80 -6.51
N GLY A 24 -7.86 20.31 -7.74
CA GLY A 24 -7.65 18.91 -8.06
C GLY A 24 -6.22 18.50 -7.70
N PRO A 25 -5.98 17.21 -7.42
CA PRO A 25 -4.63 16.72 -7.18
C PRO A 25 -3.73 17.11 -8.36
N ALA A 26 -2.57 17.68 -8.05
CA ALA A 26 -1.60 18.11 -9.05
C ALA A 26 -1.24 16.93 -9.98
N PRO A 27 -1.04 17.17 -11.29
CA PRO A 27 -0.61 16.12 -12.22
C PRO A 27 0.68 15.48 -11.71
N GLY A 28 0.65 14.14 -11.63
CA GLY A 28 1.73 13.33 -11.08
C GLY A 28 3.07 13.64 -11.75
N ARG A 29 4.09 13.89 -10.93
CA ARG A 29 5.49 13.91 -11.38
C ARG A 29 5.79 12.58 -12.07
N GLY A 30 6.73 12.61 -13.03
CA GLY A 30 7.19 11.42 -13.77
C GLY A 30 7.62 10.26 -12.86
N PRO A 31 8.01 9.10 -13.43
CA PRO A 31 8.31 7.90 -12.64
C PRO A 31 9.32 8.24 -11.54
N GLU A 32 8.89 8.10 -10.29
CA GLU A 32 9.72 8.46 -9.15
C GLU A 32 10.92 7.55 -9.07
N ALA A 33 12.08 8.20 -8.94
CA ALA A 33 13.38 7.54 -8.95
C ALA A 33 13.47 6.53 -7.80
N CYS A 34 13.95 5.34 -8.14
CA CYS A 34 14.35 4.35 -7.16
C CYS A 34 15.57 4.84 -6.37
N VAL A 35 15.63 4.50 -5.10
CA VAL A 35 16.78 4.78 -4.23
C VAL A 35 17.32 3.50 -3.60
N PRO A 36 18.64 3.35 -3.38
CA PRO A 36 19.73 4.28 -3.72
C PRO A 36 20.11 4.27 -5.22
N SER A 37 19.84 3.19 -5.94
CA SER A 37 19.86 3.10 -7.40
C SER A 37 19.12 1.83 -7.80
N GLY A 38 18.19 1.93 -8.74
CA GLY A 38 17.34 0.80 -9.13
C GLY A 38 16.30 1.19 -10.15
N HIS A 39 15.46 0.23 -10.54
CA HIS A 39 14.28 0.46 -11.36
C HIS A 39 13.21 -0.56 -10.97
N ASP A 40 11.94 -0.20 -11.13
CA ASP A 40 10.86 -1.18 -11.05
C ASP A 40 11.08 -2.24 -12.15
N SER A 41 10.98 -3.52 -11.82
CA SER A 41 11.38 -4.59 -12.74
C SER A 41 10.55 -5.86 -12.56
N ARG A 42 9.99 -6.36 -13.67
CA ARG A 42 9.31 -7.66 -13.70
C ARG A 42 10.27 -8.82 -13.42
N GLY A 43 11.54 -8.68 -13.83
CA GLY A 43 12.56 -9.70 -13.61
C GLY A 43 13.09 -9.75 -12.18
N ARG A 44 12.64 -8.85 -11.29
CA ARG A 44 12.93 -8.84 -9.86
C ARG A 44 11.62 -8.83 -9.06
N SER A 45 10.71 -9.72 -9.44
CA SER A 45 9.41 -9.87 -8.81
C SER A 45 9.13 -11.35 -8.61
N SER A 46 8.22 -11.65 -7.70
CA SER A 46 7.69 -12.99 -7.44
C SER A 46 6.59 -13.37 -8.45
N VAL A 47 6.32 -12.54 -9.47
CA VAL A 47 5.24 -12.82 -10.42
C VAL A 47 5.69 -13.85 -11.45
N ASP A 48 5.10 -15.05 -11.44
CA ASP A 48 5.21 -16.02 -12.53
C ASP A 48 3.97 -15.99 -13.43
N ARG A 49 4.17 -15.81 -14.74
CA ARG A 49 3.10 -15.82 -15.76
C ARG A 49 1.86 -14.96 -15.41
N GLY A 50 2.07 -13.85 -14.70
CA GLY A 50 1.00 -12.92 -14.30
C GLY A 50 0.24 -13.35 -13.05
N VAL A 51 0.79 -14.27 -12.26
CA VAL A 51 0.23 -14.77 -11.01
C VAL A 51 1.30 -14.66 -9.92
N ILE A 52 0.87 -14.44 -8.69
CA ILE A 52 1.60 -14.80 -7.48
C ILE A 52 0.73 -15.82 -6.75
N ALA A 53 1.13 -17.09 -6.83
CA ALA A 53 0.64 -18.16 -5.98
C ALA A 53 1.36 -18.06 -4.64
N TRP A 54 0.60 -17.91 -3.55
CA TRP A 54 1.20 -17.71 -2.23
C TRP A 54 0.83 -18.80 -1.24
N GLU A 55 1.75 -19.09 -0.34
CA GLU A 55 1.51 -19.84 0.89
C GLU A 55 1.67 -18.91 2.09
N ASP A 56 1.09 -19.27 3.23
CA ASP A 56 1.01 -18.39 4.40
C ASP A 56 1.24 -19.11 5.72
N ASP A 57 2.32 -18.71 6.38
CA ASP A 57 2.74 -19.07 7.74
C ASP A 57 2.89 -17.83 8.64
N THR A 58 2.44 -16.63 8.21
CA THR A 58 2.47 -15.43 9.05
C THR A 58 1.25 -15.36 9.98
N VAL A 59 1.44 -14.91 11.22
CA VAL A 59 0.31 -14.59 12.12
C VAL A 59 -0.41 -13.29 11.73
N PHE A 60 0.11 -12.54 10.75
CA PHE A 60 -0.39 -11.21 10.35
C PHE A 60 -1.38 -11.26 9.19
N ASP A 61 -2.35 -12.17 9.22
CA ASP A 61 -3.39 -12.38 8.20
C ASP A 61 -4.10 -11.09 7.75
N ASP A 62 -4.49 -10.25 8.71
CA ASP A 62 -5.17 -8.98 8.41
C ASP A 62 -4.28 -8.05 7.56
N ALA A 63 -2.98 -8.02 7.84
CA ALA A 63 -2.03 -7.20 7.10
C ALA A 63 -1.79 -7.73 5.69
N ARG A 64 -1.64 -9.06 5.55
CA ARG A 64 -1.49 -9.73 4.26
C ARG A 64 -2.72 -9.53 3.38
N SER A 65 -3.91 -9.81 3.91
CA SER A 65 -5.18 -9.63 3.19
C SER A 65 -5.38 -8.17 2.76
N TYR A 66 -5.08 -7.21 3.64
CA TYR A 66 -5.11 -5.79 3.29
C TYR A 66 -4.15 -5.44 2.16
N ALA A 67 -2.89 -5.90 2.22
CA ALA A 67 -1.87 -5.65 1.21
C ALA A 67 -2.29 -6.20 -0.16
N VAL A 68 -2.81 -7.44 -0.20
CA VAL A 68 -3.37 -8.04 -1.42
C VAL A 68 -4.51 -7.18 -1.96
N GLY A 69 -5.43 -6.73 -1.10
CA GLY A 69 -6.53 -5.84 -1.48
C GLY A 69 -6.06 -4.50 -2.08
N GLN A 70 -4.99 -3.91 -1.54
CA GLN A 70 -4.39 -2.69 -2.10
C GLN A 70 -3.90 -2.93 -3.53
N TRP A 71 -3.16 -4.01 -3.76
CA TRP A 71 -2.49 -4.29 -5.03
C TRP A 71 -3.34 -5.03 -6.07
N THR A 72 -4.56 -5.46 -5.73
CA THR A 72 -5.52 -6.07 -6.66
C THR A 72 -6.77 -5.22 -6.89
N GLY A 73 -7.05 -4.27 -5.99
CA GLY A 73 -8.21 -3.39 -6.05
C GLY A 73 -8.08 -2.23 -7.03
N GLY A 74 -9.21 -1.62 -7.40
CA GLY A 74 -9.23 -0.35 -8.16
C GLY A 74 -8.58 -0.42 -9.55
N GLY A 75 -8.71 -1.56 -10.25
CA GLY A 75 -8.24 -1.74 -11.62
C GLY A 75 -6.83 -2.35 -11.75
N LEU A 76 -6.19 -2.71 -10.65
CA LEU A 76 -4.87 -3.36 -10.64
C LEU A 76 -4.97 -4.89 -10.82
N LYS A 77 -5.58 -5.34 -11.92
CA LYS A 77 -5.97 -6.75 -12.12
C LYS A 77 -5.01 -7.58 -12.97
N ARG A 78 -3.87 -7.02 -13.39
CA ARG A 78 -2.98 -7.68 -14.34
C ARG A 78 -2.21 -8.84 -13.73
N VAL A 79 -1.88 -8.71 -12.44
CA VAL A 79 -1.28 -9.77 -11.64
C VAL A 79 -2.36 -10.34 -10.72
N ALA A 80 -2.63 -11.63 -10.84
CA ALA A 80 -3.53 -12.33 -9.92
C ALA A 80 -2.79 -12.72 -8.65
N PHE A 81 -3.46 -12.61 -7.50
CA PHE A 81 -2.97 -13.12 -6.22
C PHE A 81 -3.93 -14.20 -5.73
N ARG A 82 -3.42 -15.40 -5.49
CA ARG A 82 -4.23 -16.52 -5.02
C ARG A 82 -3.39 -17.44 -4.13
N PRO A 83 -4.02 -18.17 -3.19
CA PRO A 83 -3.35 -19.27 -2.54
C PRO A 83 -2.76 -20.22 -3.58
N ASP A 84 -1.64 -20.85 -3.22
CA ASP A 84 -1.12 -21.99 -3.94
C ASP A 84 -2.05 -23.22 -3.79
N THR A 85 -1.64 -24.32 -4.41
CA THR A 85 -2.38 -25.58 -4.43
C THR A 85 -1.39 -26.72 -4.26
N ALA A 86 -1.87 -27.89 -3.84
CA ALA A 86 -1.02 -29.06 -3.60
C ALA A 86 -0.19 -29.55 -4.80
N SER A 87 -0.43 -29.00 -6.01
CA SER A 87 0.23 -29.38 -7.26
C SER A 87 1.10 -28.27 -7.86
N GLU A 88 1.24 -27.13 -7.20
CA GLU A 88 2.12 -26.04 -7.66
C GLU A 88 3.08 -25.62 -6.55
N PHE A 89 4.21 -25.06 -6.95
CA PHE A 89 5.12 -24.41 -6.01
C PHE A 89 4.62 -22.99 -5.76
N ALA A 90 4.62 -22.55 -4.51
CA ALA A 90 4.35 -21.15 -4.18
C ALA A 90 5.43 -20.27 -4.82
N ASP A 91 5.00 -19.17 -5.43
CA ASP A 91 5.89 -18.11 -5.89
C ASP A 91 6.36 -17.24 -4.69
N LEU A 92 5.50 -17.13 -3.67
CA LEU A 92 5.71 -16.27 -2.51
C LEU A 92 5.22 -16.92 -1.20
N GLU A 93 6.12 -17.08 -0.25
CA GLU A 93 5.82 -17.50 1.12
C GLU A 93 5.70 -16.27 2.04
N TRP A 94 4.64 -16.21 2.83
CA TRP A 94 4.57 -15.29 3.97
C TRP A 94 4.96 -16.03 5.24
N ASN A 95 5.93 -15.52 5.99
CA ASN A 95 6.33 -16.14 7.24
C ASN A 95 6.75 -15.12 8.29
N ASP A 96 7.07 -15.60 9.48
CA ASP A 96 7.42 -14.77 10.62
C ASP A 96 8.83 -15.01 11.14
N THR A 97 9.41 -13.97 11.71
CA THR A 97 10.58 -14.06 12.57
C THR A 97 10.35 -13.32 13.88
N ARG A 98 11.18 -13.59 14.88
CA ARG A 98 11.21 -12.84 16.14
C ARG A 98 12.65 -12.54 16.52
N SER A 99 13.26 -11.58 15.85
CA SER A 99 14.64 -11.16 16.09
C SER A 99 14.77 -9.65 16.13
N SER A 100 15.58 -9.15 17.05
CA SER A 100 15.93 -7.72 17.17
C SER A 100 17.42 -7.45 16.93
N GLY A 101 18.19 -8.49 16.65
CA GLY A 101 19.64 -8.45 16.46
C GLY A 101 20.06 -8.86 15.05
N GLY A 102 21.36 -8.66 14.75
CA GLY A 102 21.95 -8.99 13.45
C GLY A 102 21.23 -8.30 12.29
N ASP A 103 20.95 -9.06 11.23
CA ASP A 103 20.28 -8.57 10.02
C ASP A 103 18.84 -8.11 10.24
N TRP A 104 18.26 -8.37 11.42
CA TRP A 104 16.90 -8.00 11.79
C TRP A 104 16.81 -6.78 12.70
N LYS A 105 17.95 -6.15 13.04
CA LYS A 105 17.97 -4.92 13.83
C LYS A 105 17.25 -3.80 13.08
N ASN A 106 16.17 -3.29 13.68
CA ASN A 106 15.30 -2.24 13.12
C ASN A 106 14.63 -2.61 11.78
N VAL A 107 14.47 -3.91 11.50
CA VAL A 107 13.80 -4.40 10.29
C VAL A 107 12.43 -4.93 10.68
N LEU A 108 11.38 -4.27 10.18
CA LEU A 108 9.98 -4.61 10.50
C LEU A 108 9.47 -5.79 9.68
N ALA A 109 9.86 -5.86 8.42
CA ALA A 109 9.65 -6.99 7.53
C ALA A 109 10.66 -6.94 6.40
N ARG A 110 10.70 -7.98 5.57
CA ARG A 110 11.56 -8.04 4.39
C ARG A 110 10.99 -8.99 3.34
N TRP A 111 10.82 -8.50 2.12
CA TRP A 111 10.79 -9.33 0.93
C TRP A 111 12.20 -9.77 0.53
N THR A 112 12.38 -11.05 0.21
CA THR A 112 13.65 -11.62 -0.25
C THR A 112 13.38 -12.51 -1.47
N GLY A 113 13.95 -12.13 -2.60
CA GLY A 113 13.98 -12.98 -3.79
C GLY A 113 14.92 -14.18 -3.59
N ARG A 114 14.49 -15.40 -3.92
CA ARG A 114 15.27 -16.64 -3.73
C ARG A 114 15.16 -17.57 -4.95
N PRO A 115 16.11 -18.49 -5.15
CA PRO A 115 15.87 -19.63 -6.05
C PRO A 115 14.71 -20.47 -5.51
N GLY A 116 13.64 -20.62 -6.29
CA GLY A 116 12.42 -21.30 -5.86
C GLY A 116 11.38 -20.29 -5.39
N THR A 117 10.97 -20.39 -4.12
CA THR A 117 9.92 -19.56 -3.51
C THR A 117 10.53 -18.31 -2.85
N ASP A 118 10.07 -17.14 -3.28
CA ASP A 118 10.41 -15.88 -2.62
C ASP A 118 9.73 -15.79 -1.25
N SER A 119 10.22 -14.93 -0.35
CA SER A 119 9.64 -14.82 1.00
C SER A 119 9.36 -13.39 1.40
N ILE A 120 8.21 -13.12 2.01
CA ILE A 120 7.98 -11.95 2.88
C ILE A 120 8.03 -12.43 4.34
N THR A 121 9.07 -12.01 5.04
CA THR A 121 9.24 -12.32 6.46
C THR A 121 8.86 -11.13 7.32
N MET A 122 7.82 -11.28 8.14
CA MET A 122 7.31 -10.26 9.06
C MET A 122 7.92 -10.40 10.45
N ASN A 123 8.39 -9.31 11.04
CA ASN A 123 9.13 -9.37 12.32
C ASN A 123 8.22 -9.11 13.52
N ARG A 124 7.82 -10.21 14.17
CA ARG A 124 6.99 -10.23 15.37
C ARG A 124 7.58 -9.46 16.55
N HIS A 125 8.91 -9.32 16.64
CA HIS A 125 9.52 -8.55 17.73
C HIS A 125 9.04 -7.08 17.73
N TYR A 126 8.86 -6.48 16.54
CA TYR A 126 8.41 -5.10 16.42
C TYR A 126 6.91 -4.99 16.15
N LEU A 127 6.34 -5.98 15.47
CA LEU A 127 4.98 -5.95 14.95
C LEU A 127 3.94 -6.62 15.85
N ASP A 128 4.27 -7.48 16.80
CA ASP A 128 3.27 -8.02 17.76
C ASP A 128 2.64 -6.89 18.61
N ASP A 129 1.48 -7.16 19.22
CA ASP A 129 0.80 -6.19 20.08
C ASP A 129 1.72 -5.79 21.25
N GLY A 130 1.80 -4.49 21.53
CA GLY A 130 2.75 -3.94 22.50
C GLY A 130 4.18 -3.75 21.98
N GLY A 131 4.48 -4.21 20.76
CA GLY A 131 5.73 -3.90 20.06
C GLY A 131 5.80 -2.43 19.62
N ALA A 132 7.02 -1.95 19.37
CA ALA A 132 7.27 -0.53 19.03
C ALA A 132 6.48 -0.04 17.81
N ARG A 133 6.11 -0.96 16.90
CA ARG A 133 5.35 -0.70 15.67
C ARG A 133 4.16 -1.66 15.53
N GLY A 134 3.58 -2.10 16.65
CA GLY A 134 2.60 -3.18 16.70
C GLY A 134 1.15 -2.85 16.33
N THR A 135 0.84 -1.64 15.82
CA THR A 135 -0.55 -1.30 15.49
C THR A 135 -0.99 -1.96 14.18
N ALA A 136 -2.28 -2.30 14.05
CA ALA A 136 -2.84 -2.88 12.83
C ALA A 136 -2.54 -2.02 11.58
N ALA A 137 -2.69 -0.70 11.69
CA ALA A 137 -2.37 0.24 10.61
C ALA A 137 -0.89 0.18 10.19
N HIS A 138 0.02 -0.05 11.14
CA HIS A 138 1.44 -0.18 10.83
C HIS A 138 1.76 -1.51 10.15
N ARG A 139 1.21 -2.62 10.64
CA ARG A 139 1.35 -3.95 10.03
C ARG A 139 0.87 -3.94 8.58
N ARG A 140 -0.33 -3.40 8.33
CA ARG A 140 -0.91 -3.27 6.99
C ARG A 140 -0.02 -2.50 6.03
N ARG A 141 0.57 -1.39 6.50
CA ARG A 141 1.48 -0.56 5.70
C ARG A 141 2.76 -1.30 5.34
N VAL A 142 3.38 -1.95 6.33
CA VAL A 142 4.60 -2.76 6.14
C VAL A 142 4.31 -3.91 5.17
N ALA A 143 3.25 -4.68 5.37
CA ALA A 143 2.88 -5.77 4.45
C ALA A 143 2.59 -5.25 3.02
N THR A 144 1.94 -4.09 2.89
CA THR A 144 1.70 -3.46 1.58
C THR A 144 3.00 -3.06 0.88
N HIS A 145 3.97 -2.55 1.64
CA HIS A 145 5.30 -2.22 1.14
C HIS A 145 6.05 -3.47 0.65
N GLU A 146 6.15 -4.50 1.48
CA GLU A 146 6.85 -5.74 1.10
C GLU A 146 6.20 -6.44 -0.09
N LEU A 147 4.86 -6.43 -0.17
CA LEU A 147 4.15 -6.97 -1.33
C LEU A 147 4.42 -6.16 -2.60
N GLY A 148 4.69 -4.86 -2.47
CA GLY A 148 5.18 -4.05 -3.58
C GLY A 148 6.54 -4.53 -4.09
N HIS A 149 7.45 -4.93 -3.20
CA HIS A 149 8.71 -5.56 -3.63
C HIS A 149 8.48 -6.88 -4.36
N ALA A 150 7.59 -7.74 -3.84
CA ALA A 150 7.19 -8.96 -4.54
C ALA A 150 6.57 -8.69 -5.93
N LEU A 151 5.97 -7.52 -6.14
CA LEU A 151 5.47 -7.06 -7.44
C LEU A 151 6.53 -6.40 -8.34
N GLY A 152 7.78 -6.34 -7.90
CA GLY A 152 8.89 -5.80 -8.66
C GLY A 152 9.16 -4.32 -8.44
N PHE A 153 8.52 -3.68 -7.46
CA PHE A 153 8.81 -2.28 -7.13
C PHE A 153 10.11 -2.16 -6.35
N CYS A 154 10.87 -1.12 -6.65
CA CYS A 154 12.02 -0.71 -5.86
C CYS A 154 11.58 0.22 -4.70
N HIS A 155 12.49 0.46 -3.74
CA HIS A 155 12.33 1.57 -2.82
C HIS A 155 12.28 2.92 -3.54
N LYS A 156 11.41 3.82 -3.08
CA LYS A 156 11.27 5.20 -3.56
C LYS A 156 11.82 6.19 -2.53
N SER A 157 12.19 7.38 -3.01
CA SER A 157 12.66 8.46 -2.13
C SER A 157 11.53 9.02 -1.24
N THR A 158 11.89 9.69 -0.15
CA THR A 158 10.96 10.39 0.77
C THR A 158 10.01 11.36 0.05
N LYS A 159 10.45 11.97 -1.06
CA LYS A 159 9.68 12.96 -1.83
C LYS A 159 8.60 12.34 -2.71
N ALA A 160 8.60 11.01 -2.84
CA ALA A 160 7.70 10.29 -3.71
C ALA A 160 6.25 10.25 -3.19
N GLY A 161 6.06 10.37 -1.87
CA GLY A 161 4.73 10.15 -1.30
C GLY A 161 4.16 8.78 -1.68
N SER A 162 5.02 7.76 -1.71
CA SER A 162 4.73 6.41 -2.18
C SER A 162 4.77 5.44 -1.00
N ILE A 163 3.94 4.39 -1.04
CA ILE A 163 4.01 3.31 -0.06
C ILE A 163 5.38 2.62 -0.07
N MET A 164 6.09 2.68 -1.20
CA MET A 164 7.40 2.09 -1.44
C MET A 164 8.56 2.94 -0.88
N TRP A 165 8.29 3.95 -0.07
CA TRP A 165 9.36 4.70 0.60
C TRP A 165 10.14 3.81 1.59
N ALA A 166 11.47 3.78 1.46
CA ALA A 166 12.38 2.91 2.22
C ALA A 166 12.27 3.01 3.76
N ASP A 167 11.84 4.17 4.29
CA ASP A 167 11.52 4.32 5.71
C ASP A 167 10.01 4.28 5.90
N ASN A 168 9.42 3.14 5.55
CA ASN A 168 7.97 2.95 5.55
C ASN A 168 7.35 3.10 6.95
N ALA A 169 8.15 2.95 8.01
CA ALA A 169 7.73 3.19 9.39
C ALA A 169 7.35 4.66 9.64
N GLU A 170 7.90 5.57 8.83
CA GLU A 170 7.68 7.02 8.91
C GLU A 170 6.65 7.51 7.89
N ALA A 171 6.24 6.67 6.92
CA ALA A 171 5.26 7.01 5.90
C ALA A 171 3.90 7.45 6.49
N ALA A 172 3.57 6.99 7.70
CA ALA A 172 2.40 7.46 8.47
C ALA A 172 2.41 8.97 8.74
N ARG A 173 3.59 9.55 8.99
CA ARG A 173 3.72 11.00 9.24
C ARG A 173 3.37 11.86 8.02
N PHE A 174 3.36 11.24 6.84
CA PHE A 174 3.02 11.86 5.57
C PHE A 174 1.64 11.41 5.05
N GLY A 175 0.85 10.70 5.86
CA GLY A 175 -0.51 10.25 5.52
C GLY A 175 -0.57 9.11 4.50
N ILE A 176 0.47 8.30 4.37
CA ILE A 176 0.58 7.25 3.33
C ILE A 176 0.18 5.89 3.92
N ASP A 177 -1.11 5.65 4.14
CA ASP A 177 -1.62 4.43 4.79
C ASP A 177 -1.81 3.23 3.85
N GLY A 178 -1.64 3.42 2.54
CA GLY A 178 -1.76 2.39 1.51
C GLY A 178 -1.17 2.88 0.19
N ILE A 179 -1.48 2.19 -0.91
CA ILE A 179 -0.95 2.56 -2.23
C ILE A 179 -1.50 3.90 -2.69
N THR A 180 -0.65 4.74 -3.25
CA THR A 180 -1.04 6.08 -3.72
C THR A 180 -1.37 6.08 -5.21
N ALA A 181 -1.83 7.23 -5.73
CA ALA A 181 -2.03 7.40 -7.17
C ALA A 181 -0.72 7.20 -7.96
N GLY A 182 0.42 7.61 -7.38
CA GLY A 182 1.75 7.38 -7.94
C GLY A 182 2.08 5.89 -8.04
N ASP A 183 1.82 5.13 -6.99
CA ASP A 183 2.00 3.68 -6.94
C ASP A 183 1.15 2.96 -7.98
N ARG A 184 -0.14 3.33 -8.11
CA ARG A 184 -1.06 2.79 -9.13
C ARG A 184 -0.57 3.09 -10.55
N ALA A 185 -0.09 4.31 -10.80
CA ALA A 185 0.47 4.67 -12.10
C ALA A 185 1.76 3.87 -12.38
N ALA A 186 2.59 3.64 -11.37
CA ALA A 186 3.78 2.80 -11.48
C ALA A 186 3.42 1.34 -11.79
N TYR A 187 2.41 0.79 -11.14
CA TYR A 187 1.86 -0.53 -11.45
C TYR A 187 1.44 -0.65 -12.90
N HIS A 188 0.67 0.31 -13.42
CA HIS A 188 0.24 0.26 -14.81
C HIS A 188 1.38 0.42 -15.81
N ARG A 189 2.45 1.14 -15.48
CA ARG A 189 3.66 1.17 -16.31
C ARG A 189 4.38 -0.18 -16.28
N LEU A 190 4.49 -0.78 -15.10
CA LEU A 190 5.23 -2.02 -14.93
C LEU A 190 4.47 -3.20 -15.54
N TRP A 191 3.20 -3.41 -15.17
CA TRP A 191 2.41 -4.58 -15.53
C TRP A 191 1.45 -4.32 -16.69
N GLY A 192 1.03 -3.08 -16.89
CA GLY A 192 0.00 -2.70 -17.86
C GLY A 192 -1.35 -2.46 -17.18
N ARG A 193 -2.33 -2.08 -17.99
CA ARG A 193 -3.75 -2.08 -17.60
C ARG A 193 -4.35 -3.44 -17.96
N ALA A 194 -5.23 -3.96 -17.11
CA ALA A 194 -6.00 -5.17 -17.42
C ALA A 194 -7.17 -4.81 -18.34
#